data_AF-A0A662R670-F1
#
_entry.id   AF-A0A662R670-F1
#
_cell.length_a   1.000
_cell.length_b   1.000
_cell.length_c   1.000
_cell.angle_alpha   90.00
_cell.angle_beta   90.00
_cell.angle_gamma   90.00
#
_symmetry.space_group_name_H-M   'P 1'
#
loop_
_entity.id
_entity.type
_entity.pdbx_description
1 polymer ?
#
loop_
_entity_poly.entity_id
_entity_poly.type
_entity_poly.pdbx_seq_one_letter_code
_entity_poly.pdbx_strand_id
1 'polypeptide(L)'
;MTMLLHDLLDIDCAEVLYLIERSFYDQKRCESTEEYLSEIARSEIPFDDVIQIKDQDELIGIAVLMRSEDQDFWTIFVNMICRSPDFRDHAMRLCEHADNVRIVKTTGSQFMDAVIEYYSIMLV
;
A
#
# COMPACT_ATOMS: atom_id res chain seq x y z
N MET A 1 3.68 -18.98 3.81
CA MET A 1 5.05 -18.50 3.53
C MET A 1 5.01 -17.03 3.87
N THR A 2 5.76 -16.61 4.89
CA THR A 2 5.79 -15.21 5.29
C THR A 2 6.60 -14.42 4.26
N MET A 3 6.02 -13.34 3.73
CA MET A 3 6.73 -12.42 2.84
C MET A 3 7.35 -11.28 3.66
N LEU A 4 8.40 -10.65 3.14
CA LEU A 4 8.99 -9.47 3.77
C LEU A 4 7.97 -8.34 3.95
N LEU A 5 6.96 -8.23 3.09
CA LEU A 5 5.88 -7.26 3.27
C LEU A 5 5.01 -7.57 4.49
N HIS A 6 4.74 -8.84 4.80
CA HIS A 6 4.02 -9.21 6.03
C HIS A 6 4.81 -8.80 7.26
N ASP A 7 6.09 -9.16 7.30
CA ASP A 7 6.97 -8.83 8.43
C ASP A 7 7.17 -7.32 8.59
N LEU A 8 7.42 -6.61 7.48
CA LEU A 8 7.67 -5.17 7.49
C LEU A 8 6.45 -4.39 7.97
N LEU A 9 5.27 -4.80 7.51
CA LEU A 9 4.03 -4.12 7.83
C LEU A 9 3.38 -4.67 9.10
N ASP A 10 3.95 -5.69 9.75
CA ASP A 10 3.38 -6.36 10.91
C ASP A 10 1.91 -6.76 10.63
N ILE A 11 1.72 -7.50 9.52
CA ILE A 11 0.47 -8.08 9.04
C ILE A 11 0.59 -9.61 9.19
N ASP A 12 -0.47 -10.29 9.62
CA ASP A 12 -0.41 -11.74 9.81
C ASP A 12 -0.12 -12.44 8.46
N CYS A 13 0.78 -13.43 8.46
CA CYS A 13 1.14 -14.18 7.26
C CYS A 13 -0.02 -14.95 6.60
N ALA A 14 -1.15 -15.13 7.30
CA ALA A 14 -2.39 -15.70 6.77
C ALA A 14 -3.26 -14.66 6.05
N GLU A 15 -3.04 -13.36 6.30
CA GLU A 15 -3.75 -12.28 5.60
C GLU A 15 -3.20 -12.11 4.18
N VAL A 16 -4.10 -11.81 3.26
CA VAL A 16 -3.77 -11.62 1.85
C VAL A 16 -3.32 -10.18 1.64
N LEU A 17 -2.27 -10.01 0.85
CA LEU A 17 -1.79 -8.69 0.43
C LEU A 17 -1.67 -8.62 -1.09
N TYR A 18 -1.97 -7.45 -1.64
CA TYR A 18 -1.85 -7.14 -3.05
C TYR A 18 -1.17 -5.80 -3.26
N LEU A 19 -0.13 -5.77 -4.09
CA LEU A 19 0.31 -4.51 -4.70
C LEU A 19 -0.67 -4.15 -5.82
N ILE A 20 -1.11 -2.89 -5.83
CA ILE A 20 -2.05 -2.39 -6.84
C ILE A 20 -1.45 -2.44 -8.26
N GLU A 21 -0.16 -2.12 -8.37
CA GLU A 21 0.60 -2.21 -9.61
C GLU A 21 1.07 -3.65 -9.81
N ARG A 22 0.92 -4.19 -11.04
CA ARG A 22 1.23 -5.60 -11.34
C ARG A 22 2.71 -5.86 -11.60
N SER A 23 3.50 -4.81 -11.81
CA SER A 23 4.92 -4.92 -12.11
C SER A 23 5.68 -3.63 -11.81
N PHE A 24 7.01 -3.71 -11.83
CA PHE A 24 7.88 -2.52 -11.81
C PHE A 24 7.67 -1.57 -12.98
N TYR A 25 7.25 -2.10 -14.14
CA TYR A 25 6.95 -1.26 -15.30
C TYR A 25 5.70 -0.41 -15.02
N ASP A 26 4.68 -1.02 -14.41
CA ASP A 26 3.43 -0.33 -14.06
C ASP A 26 3.65 0.67 -12.93
N GLN A 27 4.48 0.32 -11.93
CA GLN A 27 4.90 1.25 -10.88
C GLN A 27 5.60 2.52 -11.38
N LYS A 28 6.19 2.53 -12.58
CA LYS A 28 6.76 3.76 -13.16
C LYS A 28 5.70 4.72 -13.67
N ARG A 29 4.53 4.20 -14.03
CA ARG A 29 3.41 4.97 -14.59
C ARG A 29 2.38 5.31 -13.50
N CYS A 30 2.26 4.45 -12.49
CA CYS A 30 1.36 4.55 -11.34
C CYS A 30 -0.11 4.87 -11.68
N GLU A 31 -0.56 4.49 -12.87
CA GLU A 31 -1.90 4.81 -13.37
C GLU A 31 -2.98 4.21 -12.46
N SER A 32 -2.82 2.95 -12.03
CA SER A 32 -3.76 2.30 -11.13
C SER A 32 -3.71 2.89 -9.72
N THR A 33 -2.52 3.23 -9.22
CA THR A 33 -2.36 3.91 -7.93
C THR A 33 -3.10 5.25 -7.92
N GLU A 34 -2.92 6.09 -8.94
CA GLU A 34 -3.57 7.39 -9.03
C GLU A 34 -5.08 7.26 -9.17
N GLU A 35 -5.55 6.36 -10.04
CA GLU A 35 -6.98 6.10 -10.26
C GLU A 35 -7.65 5.63 -8.98
N TYR A 36 -7.15 4.54 -8.38
CA TYR A 36 -7.76 3.97 -7.18
C TYR A 36 -7.70 4.94 -6.00
N LEU A 37 -6.54 5.54 -5.70
CA LEU A 37 -6.46 6.46 -4.56
C LEU A 37 -7.41 7.66 -4.74
N SER A 38 -7.59 8.15 -5.96
CA SER A 38 -8.53 9.23 -6.24
C SER A 38 -9.99 8.80 -6.11
N GLU A 39 -10.35 7.62 -6.59
CA GLU A 39 -11.70 7.07 -6.44
C GLU A 39 -12.04 6.79 -4.97
N ILE A 40 -11.13 6.13 -4.27
CA ILE A 40 -11.30 5.79 -2.85
C ILE A 40 -11.45 7.09 -2.04
N ALA A 41 -10.60 8.09 -2.27
CA ALA A 41 -10.70 9.39 -1.61
C ALA A 41 -11.98 10.17 -1.95
N ARG A 42 -12.66 9.89 -3.07
CA ARG A 42 -13.96 10.49 -3.43
C ARG A 42 -15.15 9.70 -2.92
N SER A 43 -14.96 8.42 -2.63
CA SER A 43 -16.06 7.52 -2.26
C SER A 43 -16.66 7.82 -0.88
N GLU A 44 -15.91 8.51 -0.01
CA GLU A 44 -16.25 8.76 1.40
C GLU A 44 -16.60 7.47 2.17
N ILE A 45 -16.26 6.30 1.62
CA ILE A 45 -16.48 5.01 2.28
C ILE A 45 -15.50 4.94 3.45
N PRO A 46 -15.95 4.70 4.69
CA PRO A 46 -15.04 4.54 5.81
C PRO A 46 -14.17 3.29 5.61
N PHE A 47 -12.89 3.43 5.96
CA PHE A 47 -11.92 2.32 5.95
C PHE A 47 -11.65 1.88 7.37
N ASP A 48 -11.48 0.59 7.60
CA ASP A 48 -11.19 0.11 8.95
C ASP A 48 -9.74 0.46 9.32
N ASP A 49 -8.78 -0.27 8.75
CA ASP A 49 -7.36 -0.14 9.10
C ASP A 49 -6.54 0.39 7.92
N VAL A 50 -5.74 1.41 8.20
CA VAL A 50 -4.79 2.00 7.27
C VAL A 50 -3.39 2.02 7.87
N ILE A 51 -2.39 1.65 7.06
CA ILE A 51 -0.97 1.66 7.44
C ILE A 51 -0.25 2.69 6.57
N GLN A 52 0.25 3.75 7.19
CA GLN A 52 1.19 4.66 6.54
C GLN A 52 2.60 4.05 6.59
N ILE A 53 3.27 3.98 5.44
CA ILE A 53 4.62 3.45 5.31
C ILE A 53 5.56 4.63 5.07
N LYS A 54 6.47 4.90 6.01
CA LYS A 54 7.33 6.08 5.98
C LYS A 54 8.81 5.74 5.97
N ASP A 55 9.57 6.41 5.11
CA ASP A 55 11.01 6.58 5.27
C ASP A 55 11.28 7.91 5.95
N GLN A 56 11.77 7.86 7.20
CA GLN A 56 11.83 9.02 8.08
C GLN A 56 10.43 9.66 8.24
N ASP A 57 10.18 10.80 7.60
CA ASP A 57 8.90 11.52 7.57
C ASP A 57 8.29 11.60 6.15
N GLU A 58 8.93 10.99 5.15
CA GLU A 58 8.44 10.89 3.79
C GLU A 58 7.49 9.69 3.67
N LEU A 59 6.27 9.92 3.14
CA LEU A 59 5.31 8.87 2.88
C LEU A 59 5.67 8.15 1.58
N ILE A 60 6.20 6.94 1.69
CA ILE A 60 6.69 6.15 0.56
C ILE A 60 5.68 5.07 0.10
N GLY A 61 4.66 4.80 0.91
CA GLY A 61 3.58 3.89 0.60
C GLY A 61 2.43 3.98 1.59
N ILE A 62 1.30 3.36 1.26
CA ILE A 62 0.14 3.21 2.14
C ILE A 62 -0.48 1.84 1.90
N ALA A 63 -0.88 1.15 2.97
CA ALA A 63 -1.68 -0.07 2.88
C ALA A 63 -3.06 0.17 3.46
N VAL A 64 -4.09 -0.33 2.79
CA VAL A 64 -5.50 -0.17 3.17
C VAL A 64 -6.12 -1.56 3.27
N LEU A 65 -6.77 -1.85 4.39
CA LEU A 65 -7.54 -3.08 4.56
C LEU A 65 -8.87 -2.94 3.81
N MET A 66 -9.08 -3.84 2.85
CA MET A 66 -10.32 -3.92 2.07
C MET A 66 -11.14 -5.09 2.59
N ARG A 67 -12.40 -4.81 2.94
CA ARG A 67 -13.38 -5.85 3.31
C ARG A 67 -14.04 -6.40 2.06
N SER A 68 -14.13 -7.71 1.96
CA SER A 68 -14.79 -8.42 0.87
C SER A 68 -15.67 -9.54 1.42
N GLU A 69 -16.68 -9.98 0.65
CA GLU A 69 -17.55 -11.09 1.06
C GLU A 69 -16.79 -12.42 1.18
N ASP A 70 -15.73 -12.60 0.38
CA ASP A 70 -14.96 -13.84 0.33
C ASP A 70 -13.81 -13.87 1.35
N GLN A 71 -12.94 -12.84 1.29
CA GLN A 71 -11.75 -12.75 2.10
C GLN A 71 -11.25 -11.31 2.14
N ASP A 72 -10.96 -10.82 3.34
CA ASP A 72 -10.35 -9.50 3.52
C ASP A 72 -8.89 -9.51 3.03
N PHE A 73 -8.47 -8.38 2.47
CA PHE A 73 -7.12 -8.25 1.92
C PHE A 73 -6.57 -6.84 2.07
N TRP A 74 -5.26 -6.75 2.17
CA TRP A 74 -4.52 -5.49 2.19
C TRP A 74 -4.17 -5.06 0.78
N THR A 75 -4.60 -3.88 0.38
CA THR A 75 -4.11 -3.24 -0.85
C THR A 75 -2.99 -2.29 -0.51
N ILE A 76 -1.82 -2.52 -1.12
CA ILE A 76 -0.61 -1.73 -0.89
C ILE A 76 -0.35 -0.85 -2.12
N PHE A 77 -0.24 0.44 -1.86
CA PHE A 77 0.10 1.47 -2.84
C PHE A 77 1.52 1.95 -2.57
N VAL A 78 2.35 2.03 -3.63
CA VAL A 78 3.77 2.34 -3.54
C VAL A 78 4.07 3.63 -4.31
N ASN A 79 4.78 4.56 -3.69
CA ASN A 79 5.13 5.84 -4.31
C ASN A 79 6.65 6.07 -4.48
N MET A 80 7.45 5.00 -4.42
CA MET A 80 8.92 5.13 -4.51
C MET A 80 9.44 5.39 -5.92
N ILE A 81 8.76 4.84 -6.94
CA ILE A 81 9.21 4.85 -8.34
C ILE A 81 8.55 5.98 -9.13
N CYS A 82 7.22 5.99 -9.22
CA CYS A 82 6.47 7.02 -9.94
C CYS A 82 6.62 8.40 -9.29
N ARG A 83 6.65 8.44 -7.95
CA ARG A 83 6.69 9.66 -7.14
C ARG A 83 5.59 10.65 -7.56
N SER A 84 4.36 10.14 -7.64
CA SER A 84 3.20 10.97 -7.95
C SER A 84 3.08 12.08 -6.90
N PRO A 85 2.93 13.35 -7.34
CA PRO A 85 2.80 14.49 -6.42
C PRO A 85 1.51 14.44 -5.61
N ASP A 86 0.45 13.86 -6.17
CA ASP A 86 -0.89 13.81 -5.55
C ASP A 86 -1.03 12.62 -4.60
N PHE A 87 -0.07 11.70 -4.59
CA PHE A 87 -0.11 10.50 -3.75
C PHE A 87 -0.30 10.83 -2.27
N ARG A 88 0.45 11.82 -1.77
CA ARG A 88 0.39 12.22 -0.36
C ARG A 88 -0.99 12.74 -0.01
N ASP A 89 -1.55 13.62 -0.83
CA ASP A 89 -2.83 14.25 -0.54
C ASP A 89 -3.97 13.22 -0.57
N HIS A 90 -3.97 12.30 -1.53
CA HIS A 90 -4.94 11.20 -1.55
C HIS A 90 -4.76 10.26 -0.35
N ALA A 91 -3.54 9.87 -0.03
CA ALA A 91 -3.26 9.00 1.12
C ALA A 91 -3.67 9.63 2.46
N MET A 92 -3.50 10.95 2.62
CA MET A 92 -3.94 11.65 3.82
C MET A 92 -5.46 11.66 3.95
N ARG A 93 -6.21 11.86 2.86
CA ARG A 93 -7.68 11.75 2.87
C ARG A 93 -8.15 10.37 3.31
N LEU A 94 -7.48 9.31 2.85
CA LEU A 94 -7.79 7.95 3.32
C LEU A 94 -7.60 7.81 4.83
N CYS A 95 -6.52 8.37 5.37
CA CYS A 95 -6.27 8.34 6.79
C CYS A 95 -7.31 9.14 7.59
N GLU A 96 -7.88 10.22 7.03
CA GLU A 96 -8.94 11.00 7.67
C GLU A 96 -10.27 10.23 7.76
N HIS A 97 -10.51 9.31 6.82
CA HIS A 97 -11.70 8.46 6.76
C HIS A 97 -11.49 7.05 7.34
N ALA A 98 -10.32 6.78 7.94
CA ALA A 98 -10.02 5.50 8.53
C ALA A 98 -10.36 5.45 10.02
N ASP A 99 -10.91 4.33 10.49
CA ASP A 99 -11.18 4.09 11.92
C ASP A 99 -9.88 3.96 12.72
N ASN A 100 -8.85 3.38 12.10
CA ASN A 100 -7.55 3.19 12.70
C ASN A 100 -6.42 3.45 11.70
N VAL A 101 -5.46 4.27 12.12
CA VAL A 101 -4.28 4.62 11.34
C VAL A 101 -3.05 4.31 12.16
N ARG A 102 -2.20 3.41 11.65
CA ARG A 102 -0.88 3.16 12.21
C ARG A 102 0.23 3.56 11.25
N ILE A 103 1.40 3.84 11.82
CA ILE A 103 2.58 4.27 11.07
C ILE A 103 3.65 3.20 11.22
N VAL A 104 4.11 2.66 10.10
CA VAL A 104 5.30 1.81 10.01
C VAL A 104 6.45 2.66 9.50
N LYS A 105 7.55 2.67 10.26
CA LYS A 105 8.79 3.32 9.86
C LYS A 105 9.75 2.27 9.31
N THR A 106 10.29 2.54 8.12
CA THR A 106 11.23 1.69 7.40
C THR A 106 12.21 2.56 6.62
N THR A 107 13.14 1.97 5.87
CA THR A 107 13.88 2.70 4.83
C THR A 107 13.29 2.42 3.46
N GLY A 108 13.47 3.35 2.51
CA GLY A 108 13.08 3.14 1.12
C GLY A 108 13.73 1.90 0.51
N SER A 109 14.96 1.56 0.91
CA SER A 109 15.64 0.34 0.46
C SER A 109 14.97 -0.93 0.98
N GLN A 110 14.65 -0.98 2.27
CA GLN A 110 13.99 -2.14 2.89
C GLN A 110 12.59 -2.35 2.31
N PHE A 111 11.84 -1.27 2.11
CA PHE A 111 10.52 -1.36 1.50
C PHE A 111 10.62 -1.80 0.03
N MET A 112 11.60 -1.30 -0.72
CA MET A 112 11.82 -1.72 -2.11
C MET A 112 12.21 -3.20 -2.21
N ASP A 113 13.07 -3.69 -1.33
CA ASP A 113 13.45 -5.11 -1.30
C ASP A 113 12.23 -6.01 -1.06
N ALA A 114 11.32 -5.60 -0.16
CA ALA A 114 10.07 -6.31 0.08
C ALA A 114 9.13 -6.29 -1.13
N VAL A 115 9.05 -5.17 -1.85
CA VAL A 115 8.30 -5.05 -3.10
C VAL A 115 8.89 -5.93 -4.21
N ILE A 116 10.22 -6.00 -4.33
CA ILE A 116 10.92 -6.87 -5.29
C ILE A 116 10.61 -8.35 -5.01
N GLU A 117 10.68 -8.75 -3.73
CA GLU A 117 10.35 -10.11 -3.33
C GLU A 117 8.92 -10.48 -3.70
N TYR A 118 7.95 -9.61 -3.39
CA TYR A 118 6.55 -9.83 -3.73
C TYR A 118 6.35 -10.11 -5.22
N TYR A 119 6.91 -9.27 -6.10
CA TYR A 119 6.80 -9.49 -7.54
C TYR A 119 7.51 -10.76 -7.98
N SER A 120 8.61 -11.13 -7.32
CA SER A 120 9.35 -12.36 -7.64
C SER A 120 8.56 -13.62 -7.28
N ILE A 121 7.68 -13.57 -6.29
CA ILE A 121 6.82 -14.68 -5.88
C ILE A 121 5.56 -14.74 -6.76
N MET A 122 4.92 -13.60 -7.04
CA MET A 122 3.63 -13.55 -7.73
C MET A 122 3.71 -13.75 -9.25
N LEU A 123 4.90 -13.64 -9.85
CA LEU A 123 5.13 -13.87 -11.28
C LEU A 123 5.52 -15.32 -11.62
N VAL A 124 5.42 -16.24 -10.66
CA VAL A 124 5.68 -17.70 -10.82
C VAL A 124 4.37 -18.45 -10.97
#